data_AF-A0A286GFA5-F1
#
_entry.id   AF-A0A286GFA5-F1
#
_cell.length_a   1.000
_cell.length_b   1.000
_cell.length_c   1.000
_cell.angle_alpha   90.00
_cell.angle_beta   90.00
_cell.angle_gamma   90.00
#
_symmetry.space_group_name_H-M   'P 1'
#
loop_
_entity.id
_entity.type
_entity.pdbx_description
1 polymer ?
#
loop_
_entity_poly.entity_id
_entity_poly.type
_entity_poly.pdbx_seq_one_letter_code
_entity_poly.pdbx_strand_id
1 'polypeptide(L)'
;MPRGKKVRDQSVEVNAPEGAAAPIPLTPAQRKWLARGLDQPGGKLPLFDAEGRRVSRQTVQACLDRGLCEPWFANPLKPDWLVCKLTDLGRASLADHR
;
A
#
# COMPACT_ATOMS: atom_id res chain seq x y z
N MET A 1 -59.20 -19.18 10.73
CA MET A 1 -58.05 -18.97 11.64
C MET A 1 -56.77 -18.83 10.79
N PRO A 2 -55.81 -17.96 11.17
CA PRO A 2 -55.17 -17.03 10.24
C PRO A 2 -53.86 -17.50 9.61
N ARG A 3 -53.55 -16.86 8.47
CA ARG A 3 -52.36 -17.02 7.62
C ARG A 3 -51.11 -16.52 8.35
N GLY A 4 -50.11 -17.40 8.50
CA GLY A 4 -48.79 -17.05 9.03
C GLY A 4 -48.05 -16.10 8.10
N LYS A 5 -47.83 -14.87 8.56
CA LYS A 5 -47.08 -13.82 7.87
C LYS A 5 -45.58 -14.12 8.07
N LYS A 6 -44.90 -14.60 7.02
CA LYS A 6 -43.43 -14.72 7.03
C LYS A 6 -42.85 -13.30 7.03
N VAL A 7 -42.27 -12.90 8.15
CA VAL A 7 -41.46 -11.68 8.29
C VAL A 7 -40.21 -11.86 7.43
N ARG A 8 -39.98 -10.97 6.47
CA ARG A 8 -38.74 -10.92 5.68
C ARG A 8 -37.67 -10.25 6.53
N ASP A 9 -36.62 -11.00 6.83
CA ASP A 9 -35.38 -10.51 7.39
C ASP A 9 -34.69 -9.60 6.36
N GLN A 10 -34.62 -8.31 6.66
CA GLN A 10 -33.91 -7.33 5.84
C GLN A 10 -32.46 -7.29 6.32
N SER A 11 -31.63 -8.15 5.75
CA SER A 11 -30.19 -8.01 5.84
C SER A 11 -29.77 -6.82 4.97
N VAL A 12 -29.29 -5.77 5.65
CA VAL A 12 -28.70 -4.57 5.05
C VAL A 12 -27.43 -4.95 4.29
N GLU A 13 -27.47 -4.82 2.96
CA GLU A 13 -26.27 -4.83 2.13
C GLU A 13 -25.42 -3.60 2.45
N VAL A 14 -24.24 -3.84 3.02
CA VAL A 14 -23.22 -2.82 3.21
C VAL A 14 -22.59 -2.53 1.85
N ASN A 15 -22.97 -1.40 1.25
CA ASN A 15 -22.39 -0.97 -0.03
C ASN A 15 -20.92 -0.56 0.19
N ALA A 16 -20.00 -1.23 -0.52
CA ALA A 16 -18.57 -0.90 -0.49
C ALA A 16 -18.35 0.50 -1.09
N PRO A 17 -17.36 1.27 -0.62
CA PRO A 17 -17.14 2.62 -1.13
C PRO A 17 -16.72 2.57 -2.61
N GLU A 18 -17.57 3.14 -3.44
CA GLU A 18 -17.36 3.38 -4.86
C GLU A 18 -16.15 4.31 -5.01
N GLY A 19 -15.01 3.77 -5.41
CA GLY A 19 -13.74 4.50 -5.51
C GLY A 19 -12.47 3.69 -5.21
N ALA A 20 -12.58 2.43 -4.80
CA ALA A 20 -11.43 1.53 -4.71
C ALA A 20 -10.85 1.29 -6.11
N ALA A 21 -9.80 2.04 -6.46
CA ALA A 21 -9.01 1.80 -7.65
C ALA A 21 -8.58 0.33 -7.67
N ALA A 22 -8.68 -0.31 -8.84
CA ALA A 22 -8.31 -1.71 -8.99
C ALA A 22 -6.90 -1.99 -8.42
N PRO A 23 -6.65 -3.18 -7.83
CA PRO A 23 -5.38 -3.50 -7.18
C PRO A 23 -4.23 -3.27 -8.15
N ILE A 24 -3.27 -2.42 -7.77
CA ILE A 24 -2.15 -2.13 -8.67
C ILE A 24 -1.16 -3.30 -8.57
N PRO A 25 -0.94 -4.10 -9.64
CA PRO A 25 -0.12 -5.30 -9.55
C PRO A 25 1.32 -4.95 -9.16
N LEU A 26 1.83 -5.59 -8.11
CA LEU A 26 3.20 -5.40 -7.61
C LEU A 26 4.12 -6.50 -8.12
N THR A 27 5.31 -6.14 -8.57
CA THR A 27 6.38 -7.13 -8.75
C THR A 27 6.82 -7.67 -7.38
N PRO A 28 7.45 -8.86 -7.30
CA PRO A 28 7.95 -9.39 -6.03
C PRO A 28 8.91 -8.43 -5.31
N ALA A 29 9.76 -7.70 -6.04
CA ALA A 29 10.69 -6.73 -5.46
C ALA A 29 9.94 -5.51 -4.88
N GLN A 30 8.95 -4.98 -5.61
CA GLN A 30 8.11 -3.87 -5.12
C GLN A 30 7.35 -4.27 -3.86
N ARG A 31 6.70 -5.44 -3.88
CA ARG A 31 5.96 -5.95 -2.71
C ARG A 31 6.87 -6.12 -1.50
N LYS A 32 8.01 -6.80 -1.66
CA LYS A 32 8.98 -7.00 -0.57
C LYS A 32 9.44 -5.67 0.01
N TRP A 33 9.78 -4.70 -0.84
CA TRP A 33 10.28 -3.42 -0.37
C TRP A 33 9.20 -2.58 0.31
N LEU A 34 8.01 -2.45 -0.30
CA LEU A 34 6.89 -1.69 0.27
C LEU A 34 6.41 -2.28 1.60
N ALA A 35 6.32 -3.61 1.71
CA ALA A 35 5.90 -4.29 2.94
C ALA A 35 6.79 -3.93 4.15
N ARG A 36 8.06 -3.62 3.93
CA ARG A 36 8.97 -3.22 5.02
C ARG A 36 8.61 -1.88 5.65
N GLY A 37 7.82 -1.04 4.98
CA GLY A 37 7.34 0.21 5.57
C GLY A 37 6.18 0.02 6.55
N LEU A 38 5.51 -1.15 6.56
CA LEU A 38 4.32 -1.38 7.40
C LEU A 38 4.62 -1.30 8.90
N ASP A 39 5.78 -1.83 9.30
CA ASP A 39 6.22 -1.88 10.71
C ASP A 39 7.13 -0.70 11.10
N GLN A 40 7.32 0.27 10.21
CA GLN A 40 8.20 1.40 10.45
C GLN A 40 7.39 2.63 10.87
N PRO A 41 7.86 3.40 11.88
CA PRO A 41 7.25 4.68 12.21
C PRO A 41 7.09 5.55 10.96
N GLY A 42 5.92 6.15 10.76
CA GLY A 42 5.62 7.00 9.62
C GLY A 42 5.69 6.32 8.25
N GLY A 43 5.77 4.99 8.19
CA GLY A 43 5.82 4.24 6.93
C GLY A 43 7.19 4.23 6.24
N LYS A 44 8.30 4.42 6.98
CA LYS A 44 9.63 4.64 6.39
C LYS A 44 10.05 3.47 5.51
N LEU A 45 10.49 3.76 4.30
CA LEU A 45 11.06 2.75 3.43
C LEU A 45 12.59 2.72 3.59
N PRO A 46 13.18 1.54 3.87
CA PRO A 46 14.62 1.40 4.02
C PRO A 46 15.34 1.49 2.67
N LEU A 47 16.58 2.00 2.69
CA LEU A 47 17.44 2.10 1.51
C LEU A 47 18.04 0.74 1.08
N PHE A 48 18.07 -0.21 2.01
CA PHE A 48 18.64 -1.54 1.81
C PHE A 48 17.54 -2.60 1.98
N ASP A 49 17.64 -3.72 1.28
CA ASP A 49 16.78 -4.89 1.42
C ASP A 49 17.13 -5.72 2.67
N ALA A 50 16.49 -6.88 2.82
CA ALA A 50 16.69 -7.76 3.97
C ALA A 50 18.07 -8.42 3.99
N GLU A 51 18.74 -8.51 2.83
CA GLU A 51 20.08 -9.06 2.70
C GLU A 51 21.17 -7.97 2.73
N GLY A 52 20.80 -6.72 3.04
CA GLY A 52 21.73 -5.59 3.12
C GLY A 52 22.16 -5.03 1.76
N ARG A 53 21.54 -5.43 0.64
CA ARG A 53 21.81 -4.85 -0.68
C ARG A 53 20.96 -3.59 -0.85
N ARG A 54 21.46 -2.61 -1.60
CA ARG A 54 20.68 -1.41 -1.90
C ARG A 54 19.46 -1.78 -2.74
N VAL A 55 18.31 -1.23 -2.37
CA VAL A 55 17.09 -1.34 -3.18
C VAL A 55 17.36 -0.66 -4.52
N SER A 56 16.97 -1.32 -5.62
CA SER A 56 17.28 -0.81 -6.95
C SER A 56 16.56 0.52 -7.20
N ARG A 57 17.26 1.46 -7.84
CA ARG A 57 16.69 2.77 -8.21
C ARG A 57 15.43 2.63 -9.08
N GLN A 58 15.39 1.60 -9.94
CA GLN A 58 14.23 1.27 -10.76
C GLN A 58 13.00 0.89 -9.92
N THR A 59 13.18 0.12 -8.83
CA THR A 59 12.08 -0.23 -7.91
C THR A 59 11.54 1.01 -7.23
N VAL A 60 12.44 1.86 -6.72
CA VAL A 60 12.09 3.12 -6.05
C VAL A 60 11.32 4.03 -7.00
N GLN A 61 11.85 4.27 -8.20
CA GLN A 61 11.23 5.15 -9.20
C GLN A 61 9.86 4.63 -9.63
N ALA A 62 9.74 3.32 -9.93
CA ALA A 62 8.46 2.75 -10.34
C ALA A 62 7.38 2.87 -9.26
N CYS A 63 7.75 2.82 -7.97
CA CYS A 63 6.79 3.02 -6.88
C CYS A 63 6.41 4.50 -6.72
N LEU A 64 7.36 5.42 -6.88
CA LEU A 64 7.11 6.87 -6.87
C LEU A 64 6.15 7.27 -8.00
N ASP A 65 6.44 6.82 -9.22
CA ASP A 65 5.65 7.14 -10.41
C ASP A 65 4.19 6.67 -10.28
N ARG A 66 3.96 5.61 -9.49
CA ARG A 66 2.64 5.04 -9.20
C ARG A 66 1.99 5.59 -7.93
N GLY A 67 2.65 6.50 -7.22
CA GLY A 67 2.16 7.05 -5.95
C GLY A 67 2.08 6.03 -4.80
N LEU A 68 2.78 4.89 -4.91
CA LEU A 68 2.85 3.85 -3.87
C LEU A 68 3.74 4.26 -2.68
N CYS A 69 4.67 5.17 -2.95
CA CYS A 69 5.48 5.81 -1.94
C CYS A 69 5.72 7.28 -2.33
N GLU A 70 6.13 8.07 -1.36
CA GLU A 70 6.46 9.48 -1.56
C GLU A 70 7.79 9.82 -0.87
N PRO A 71 8.53 10.85 -1.34
CA PRO A 71 9.72 11.32 -0.64
C PRO A 71 9.39 11.69 0.80
N TRP A 72 10.20 11.22 1.77
CA TRP A 72 10.02 11.60 3.17
C TRP A 72 10.63 12.96 3.42
N PHE A 73 11.96 13.09 3.26
CA PHE A 73 12.68 14.33 3.54
C PHE A 73 13.81 14.52 2.54
N ALA A 74 14.07 15.78 2.17
CA ALA A 74 15.30 16.14 1.47
C ALA A 74 16.41 16.28 2.51
N ASN A 75 17.45 15.44 2.44
CA ASN A 75 18.65 15.65 3.23
C ASN A 75 19.49 16.75 2.56
N PRO A 76 19.64 17.95 3.16
CA PRO A 76 20.44 19.02 2.55
C PRO A 76 21.92 18.66 2.40
N LEU A 77 22.41 17.67 3.17
CA LEU A 77 23.80 17.19 3.09
C LEU A 77 24.00 16.10 2.02
N LYS A 78 22.92 15.39 1.66
CA LYS A 78 22.94 14.28 0.69
C LYS A 78 21.65 14.29 -0.13
N PRO A 79 21.50 15.25 -1.07
CA PRO A 79 20.26 15.39 -1.85
C PRO A 79 19.97 14.15 -2.71
N ASP A 80 21.00 13.39 -3.07
CA ASP A 80 20.85 12.15 -3.83
C ASP A 80 20.31 10.97 -3.01
N TRP A 81 20.27 11.10 -1.67
CA TRP A 81 19.75 10.05 -0.79
C TRP A 81 18.26 10.21 -0.63
N LEU A 82 17.53 9.73 -1.63
CA LEU A 82 16.08 9.70 -1.61
C LEU A 82 15.58 8.62 -0.64
N VAL A 83 15.10 9.06 0.52
CA VAL A 83 14.35 8.22 1.45
C VAL A 83 12.87 8.42 1.19
N CYS A 84 12.14 7.32 0.95
CA CYS A 84 10.70 7.36 0.75
C CYS A 84 9.94 6.88 2.00
N LYS A 85 8.63 7.16 2.02
CA LYS A 85 7.66 6.54 2.94
C LYS A 85 6.45 6.00 2.19
N LEU A 86 5.77 5.03 2.78
CA LEU A 86 4.52 4.48 2.27
C LEU A 86 3.39 5.51 2.28
N THR A 87 2.69 5.60 1.15
CA THR A 87 1.39 6.27 1.05
C THR A 87 0.27 5.30 1.45
N ASP A 88 -0.96 5.82 1.57
CA ASP A 88 -2.14 4.97 1.79
C ASP A 88 -2.42 4.04 0.61
N LEU A 89 -2.17 4.51 -0.61
CA LEU A 89 -2.26 3.69 -1.83
C LEU A 89 -1.25 2.53 -1.79
N GLY A 90 -0.02 2.80 -1.33
CA GLY A 90 1.00 1.77 -1.14
C GLY A 90 0.58 0.72 -0.11
N ARG A 91 -0.05 1.14 0.99
CA ARG A 91 -0.61 0.23 2.01
C ARG A 91 -1.76 -0.62 1.45
N ALA A 92 -2.70 0.00 0.75
CA ALA A 92 -3.84 -0.69 0.13
C ALA A 92 -3.36 -1.74 -0.89
N SER A 93 -2.39 -1.39 -1.74
CA SER A 93 -1.85 -2.30 -2.77
C SER A 93 -1.16 -3.56 -2.21
N LEU A 94 -0.79 -3.55 -0.92
CA LEU A 94 -0.24 -4.73 -0.23
C LEU A 94 -1.33 -5.66 0.32
N ALA A 95 -2.54 -5.14 0.58
CA ALA A 95 -3.65 -5.89 1.14
C ALA A 95 -4.37 -6.78 0.09
N ASP A 96 -4.40 -6.35 -1.17
CA ASP A 96 -5.22 -6.93 -2.25
C ASP A 96 -4.65 -8.19 -2.94
N HIS A 97 -3.68 -8.86 -2.32
CA HIS A 97 -3.01 -10.04 -2.90
C HIS A 97 -3.02 -11.27 -1.98
N ARG A 98 -4.15 -11.49 -1.30
CA ARG A 98 -4.43 -12.72 -0.54
C ARG A 98 -5.09 -13.79 -1.40
#